data_AF-A0A527ZKZ4-F1
#
_entry.id   AF-A0A527ZKZ4-F1
#
_cell.length_a   1.000
_cell.length_b   1.000
_cell.length_c   1.000
_cell.angle_alpha   90.00
_cell.angle_beta   90.00
_cell.angle_gamma   90.00
#
_symmetry.space_group_name_H-M   'P 1'
#
loop_
_entity.id
_entity.type
_entity.pdbx_description
1 polymer ?
#
loop_
_entity_poly.entity_id
_entity_poly.type
_entity_poly.pdbx_seq_one_letter_code
_entity_poly.pdbx_strand_id
1 'polypeptide(L)'
;MAILTFRSEFEAAWPSIAHVTQLSLKRLGRRYATALAKQVAAGVELPARTLEQILARTDGVPLFVEELTKAEIEAISATPRQKQYLDRATSRDDAIPSILHDFLMARLDRLGGAKDVAQLASCLG
;
A
#
# COMPACT_ATOMS: atom_id res chain seq x y z
N MET A 1 22.11 17.52 16.56
CA MET A 1 21.46 17.46 15.23
C MET A 1 20.25 16.58 15.35
N ALA A 2 19.07 17.07 15.00
CA ALA A 2 17.81 16.30 15.06
C ALA A 2 17.17 16.23 13.68
N ILE A 3 16.52 15.10 13.37
CA ILE A 3 15.68 14.92 12.18
C ILE A 3 14.28 14.63 12.70
N LEU A 4 13.31 15.37 12.18
CA LEU A 4 11.91 15.29 12.59
C LEU A 4 11.08 14.99 11.36
N THR A 5 10.09 14.10 11.51
CA THR A 5 9.12 13.78 10.45
C THR A 5 7.73 14.15 10.93
N PHE A 6 6.96 14.83 10.09
CA PHE A 6 5.58 15.18 10.38
C PHE A 6 4.73 15.06 9.12
N ARG A 7 3.41 14.97 9.31
CA ARG A 7 2.41 14.91 8.25
C ARG A 7 2.19 16.31 7.66
N SER A 8 1.87 16.43 6.37
CA SER A 8 1.68 17.73 5.69
C SER A 8 0.60 18.61 6.32
N GLU A 9 -0.36 17.98 6.99
CA GLU A 9 -1.49 18.61 7.66
C GLU A 9 -1.10 19.18 9.03
N PHE A 10 0.08 18.84 9.55
CA PHE A 10 0.59 19.39 10.80
C PHE A 10 1.30 20.73 10.56
N GLU A 11 0.75 21.78 11.14
CA GLU A 11 1.41 23.10 11.16
C GLU A 11 2.51 23.12 12.22
N ALA A 12 3.75 23.00 11.75
CA ALA A 12 4.93 23.15 12.58
C ALA A 12 5.11 24.63 12.98
N ALA A 13 5.22 24.95 14.28
CA ALA A 13 5.61 26.27 14.82
C ALA A 13 7.10 26.67 14.66
N TRP A 14 7.90 25.88 13.95
CA TRP A 14 9.36 25.89 13.87
C TRP A 14 9.96 26.55 12.60
N PRO A 15 9.22 26.80 11.49
CA PRO A 15 9.79 27.37 10.27
C PRO A 15 10.46 28.75 10.43
N SER A 16 10.14 29.47 11.50
CA SER A 16 10.70 30.80 11.81
C SER A 16 12.02 30.75 12.58
N ILE A 17 12.53 29.56 12.93
CA ILE A 17 13.76 29.39 13.70
C ILE A 17 14.96 29.28 12.75
N ALA A 18 16.06 29.96 13.07
CA ALA A 18 17.32 29.85 12.33
C ALA A 18 17.82 28.40 12.30
N HIS A 19 18.47 28.00 11.21
CA HIS A 19 19.06 26.67 11.01
C HIS A 19 18.06 25.50 10.82
N VAL A 20 16.81 25.78 10.45
CA VAL A 20 15.84 24.74 10.04
C VAL A 20 15.82 24.59 8.52
N THR A 21 15.96 23.35 8.02
CA THR A 21 15.76 23.01 6.60
C THR A 21 14.53 22.11 6.49
N GLN A 22 13.53 22.53 5.71
CA GLN A 22 12.32 21.74 5.46
C GLN A 22 12.43 21.02 4.12
N LEU A 23 12.21 19.71 4.13
CA LEU A 23 12.14 18.87 2.94
C LEU A 23 10.73 18.31 2.80
N SER A 24 10.02 18.72 1.74
CA SER A 24 8.70 18.17 1.41
C SER A 24 8.86 16.88 0.63
N LEU A 25 8.36 15.77 1.19
CA LEU A 25 8.31 14.47 0.51
C LEU A 25 7.08 14.40 -0.40
N LYS A 26 7.32 14.40 -1.71
CA LYS A 26 6.27 14.28 -2.72
C LYS A 26 5.98 12.80 -3.03
N ARG A 27 4.81 12.56 -3.64
CA ARG A 27 4.47 11.26 -4.25
C ARG A 27 5.57 10.81 -5.21
N LEU A 28 5.78 9.50 -5.28
CA LEU A 28 6.75 8.90 -6.19
C LEU A 28 6.32 9.11 -7.64
N GLY A 29 7.22 9.64 -8.46
CA GLY A 29 7.07 9.60 -9.90
C GLY A 29 7.10 8.15 -10.41
N ARG A 30 6.51 7.90 -11.58
CA ARG A 30 6.35 6.57 -12.19
C ARG A 30 7.63 5.74 -12.18
N ARG A 31 8.79 6.35 -12.44
CA ARG A 31 10.11 5.68 -12.42
C ARG A 31 10.42 5.08 -11.04
N TYR A 32 10.25 5.86 -9.97
CA TYR A 32 10.55 5.43 -8.61
C TYR A 32 9.51 4.45 -8.07
N ALA A 33 8.23 4.66 -8.39
CA ALA A 33 7.17 3.70 -8.06
C ALA A 33 7.42 2.34 -8.75
N THR A 34 7.88 2.34 -10.01
CA THR A 34 8.25 1.11 -10.73
C THR A 34 9.42 0.40 -10.06
N ALA A 35 10.45 1.15 -9.66
CA ALA A 35 11.60 0.59 -8.95
C ALA A 35 11.19 -0.04 -7.61
N LEU A 36 10.33 0.65 -6.85
CA LEU A 36 9.80 0.15 -5.59
C LEU A 36 8.98 -1.13 -5.78
N ALA A 37 8.05 -1.17 -6.74
CA ALA A 37 7.26 -2.37 -7.04
C ALA A 37 8.16 -3.56 -7.38
N LYS A 38 9.17 -3.37 -8.24
CA LYS A 38 10.12 -4.43 -8.59
C LYS A 38 10.95 -4.90 -7.39
N GLN A 39 11.33 -4.00 -6.50
CA GLN A 39 12.06 -4.36 -5.28
C GLN A 39 11.17 -5.17 -4.33
N VAL A 40 9.92 -4.77 -4.14
CA VAL A 40 8.93 -5.51 -3.33
C VAL A 40 8.61 -6.87 -3.94
N ALA A 41 8.65 -6.99 -5.28
CA ALA A 41 8.49 -8.26 -5.99
C ALA A 41 9.54 -9.31 -5.64
N ALA A 42 10.70 -8.90 -5.11
CA ALA A 42 11.76 -9.80 -4.64
C ALA A 42 12.14 -10.92 -5.64
N GLY A 43 12.12 -10.60 -6.94
CA GLY A 43 12.46 -11.54 -8.03
C GLY A 43 11.27 -12.29 -8.64
N VAL A 44 10.05 -12.14 -8.10
CA VAL A 44 8.83 -12.61 -8.76
C VAL A 44 8.55 -11.74 -9.98
N GLU A 45 8.44 -12.36 -11.15
CA GLU A 45 8.10 -11.64 -12.37
C GLU A 45 6.65 -11.18 -12.35
N LEU A 46 6.45 -9.86 -12.32
CA LEU A 46 5.14 -9.24 -12.50
C LEU A 46 4.89 -9.02 -13.99
N PRO A 47 3.78 -9.55 -14.55
CA PRO A 47 3.38 -9.22 -15.91
C PRO A 47 3.28 -7.71 -16.10
N ALA A 48 3.67 -7.20 -17.28
CA ALA A 48 3.68 -5.76 -17.55
C ALA A 48 2.33 -5.08 -17.26
N ARG A 49 1.23 -5.76 -17.61
CA ARG A 49 -0.14 -5.30 -17.32
C ARG A 49 -0.42 -5.15 -15.82
N THR A 50 0.01 -6.11 -15.01
CA THR A 50 -0.14 -6.07 -13.54
C THR A 50 0.66 -4.93 -12.95
N LEU A 51 1.91 -4.74 -13.41
CA LEU A 51 2.74 -3.62 -12.97
C LEU A 51 2.10 -2.27 -13.32
N GLU A 52 1.53 -2.12 -14.52
CA GLU A 52 0.80 -0.90 -14.89
C GLU A 52 -0.42 -0.64 -14.03
N GLN A 53 -1.18 -1.68 -13.69
CA GLN A 53 -2.34 -1.58 -12.79
C GLN A 53 -1.91 -1.15 -11.38
N ILE A 54 -0.82 -1.71 -10.86
CA ILE A 54 -0.24 -1.30 -9.57
C ILE A 54 0.11 0.20 -9.62
N LEU A 55 0.82 0.64 -10.65
CA LEU A 55 1.25 2.05 -10.77
C LEU A 55 0.05 3.00 -10.92
N ALA A 56 -0.98 2.62 -11.67
CA ALA A 56 -2.16 3.43 -11.88
C ALA A 56 -3.01 3.58 -10.61
N ARG A 57 -3.09 2.54 -9.79
CA ARG A 57 -3.98 2.52 -8.61
C ARG A 57 -3.35 3.05 -7.32
N THR A 58 -2.02 3.21 -7.29
CA THR A 58 -1.28 3.58 -6.07
C THR A 58 -0.95 5.06 -5.99
N ASP A 59 -1.13 5.81 -7.09
CA ASP A 59 -0.96 7.26 -7.18
C ASP A 59 0.38 7.75 -6.57
N GLY A 60 1.44 6.94 -6.77
CA GLY A 60 2.79 7.23 -6.30
C GLY A 60 2.98 7.19 -4.79
N VAL A 61 2.01 6.75 -3.99
CA VAL A 61 2.19 6.61 -2.53
C VAL A 61 3.02 5.36 -2.24
N PRO A 62 4.21 5.48 -1.61
CA PRO A 62 5.11 4.35 -1.40
C PRO A 62 4.45 3.14 -0.72
N LEU A 63 3.68 3.38 0.36
CA LEU A 63 2.96 2.33 1.08
C LEU A 63 1.99 1.57 0.16
N PHE A 64 1.32 2.27 -0.76
CA PHE A 64 0.31 1.64 -1.61
C PHE A 64 0.98 0.81 -2.70
N VAL A 65 2.10 1.31 -3.26
CA VAL A 65 2.93 0.54 -4.19
C VAL A 65 3.36 -0.78 -3.55
N GLU A 66 3.84 -0.73 -2.30
CA GLU A 66 4.27 -1.92 -1.57
C GLU A 66 3.12 -2.90 -1.32
N GLU A 67 2.02 -2.42 -0.75
CA GLU A 67 0.92 -3.29 -0.33
C GLU A 67 0.18 -3.93 -1.51
N LEU A 68 -0.03 -3.20 -2.60
CA LEU A 68 -0.66 -3.74 -3.80
C LEU A 68 0.27 -4.69 -4.56
N THR A 69 1.59 -4.46 -4.53
CA THR A 69 2.55 -5.41 -5.11
C THR A 69 2.58 -6.71 -4.32
N LYS A 70 2.59 -6.66 -2.98
CA LYS A 70 2.50 -7.86 -2.13
C LYS A 70 1.23 -8.66 -2.39
N ALA A 71 0.10 -7.99 -2.62
CA ALA A 71 -1.16 -8.62 -2.96
C ALA A 71 -1.07 -9.48 -4.22
N GLU A 72 -0.50 -8.91 -5.27
CA GLU A 72 -0.37 -9.59 -6.57
C GLU A 72 0.58 -10.79 -6.46
N ILE A 73 1.68 -10.65 -5.71
CA ILE A 73 2.60 -11.78 -5.44
C ILE A 73 1.90 -12.90 -4.66
N GLU A 74 1.12 -12.54 -3.65
CA GLU A 74 0.34 -13.50 -2.85
C GLU A 74 -0.66 -14.25 -3.75
N ALA A 75 -1.35 -13.55 -4.65
CA ALA A 75 -2.28 -14.14 -5.60
C ALA A 75 -1.58 -15.07 -6.62
N ILE A 76 -0.40 -14.67 -7.13
CA ILE A 76 0.42 -15.49 -8.04
C ILE A 76 0.87 -16.78 -7.35
N SER A 77 1.28 -16.67 -6.08
CA SER A 77 1.87 -17.79 -5.31
C SER A 77 0.84 -18.65 -4.58
N ALA A 78 -0.45 -18.30 -4.63
CA ALA A 78 -1.52 -18.98 -3.90
C ALA A 78 -1.71 -20.44 -4.39
N THR A 79 -1.82 -21.36 -3.44
CA THR A 79 -2.21 -22.76 -3.71
C THR A 79 -3.64 -22.83 -4.28
N PRO A 80 -4.05 -23.91 -4.97
CA PRO A 80 -5.41 -24.05 -5.52
C PRO A 80 -6.51 -23.85 -4.46
N ARG A 81 -6.27 -24.27 -3.22
CA ARG A 81 -7.18 -24.05 -2.09
C ARG A 81 -7.26 -22.57 -1.72
N GLN A 82 -6.13 -21.87 -1.65
CA GLN A 82 -6.10 -20.42 -1.43
C GLN A 82 -6.71 -19.64 -2.59
N LYS A 83 -6.53 -20.08 -3.84
CA LYS A 83 -7.19 -19.52 -5.02
C LYS A 83 -8.70 -19.64 -4.92
N GLN A 84 -9.25 -20.79 -4.51
CA GLN A 84 -10.69 -20.92 -4.23
C GLN A 84 -11.23 -19.95 -3.16
N TYR A 85 -10.41 -19.61 -2.16
CA TYR A 85 -10.78 -18.61 -1.16
C TYR A 85 -10.66 -17.17 -1.68
N LEU A 86 -9.61 -16.87 -2.46
CA LEU A 86 -9.44 -15.59 -3.15
C LEU A 86 -10.58 -15.36 -4.14
N ASP A 87 -10.90 -16.36 -4.97
CA ASP A 87 -12.00 -16.35 -5.95
C ASP A 87 -13.37 -16.16 -5.28
N ARG A 88 -13.58 -16.75 -4.09
CA ARG A 88 -14.78 -16.53 -3.29
C ARG A 88 -14.84 -15.12 -2.71
N ALA A 89 -13.73 -14.58 -2.23
CA ALA A 89 -13.65 -13.20 -1.76
C ALA A 89 -13.81 -12.17 -2.91
N THR A 90 -13.41 -12.53 -4.14
CA THR A 90 -13.53 -11.70 -5.35
C THR A 90 -14.80 -11.98 -6.17
N SER A 91 -15.74 -12.81 -5.70
CA SER A 91 -16.98 -13.15 -6.43
C SER A 91 -18.07 -12.07 -6.41
N ARG A 92 -17.68 -10.81 -6.24
CA ARG A 92 -18.46 -9.60 -6.60
C ARG A 92 -17.67 -8.83 -7.67
N ASP A 93 -17.85 -9.23 -8.92
CA ASP A 93 -17.68 -8.50 -10.21
C ASP A 93 -16.56 -7.45 -10.45
N ASP A 94 -15.58 -7.25 -9.57
CA ASP A 94 -14.48 -6.30 -9.76
C ASP A 94 -13.15 -6.98 -9.46
N ALA A 95 -12.59 -7.62 -10.50
CA ALA A 95 -11.40 -8.49 -10.41
C ALA A 95 -10.09 -7.80 -9.98
N ILE A 96 -10.13 -6.51 -9.62
CA ILE A 96 -9.06 -5.81 -8.92
C ILE A 96 -9.77 -4.76 -8.04
N PRO A 97 -9.65 -4.78 -6.71
CA PRO A 97 -10.39 -3.89 -5.82
C PRO A 97 -10.24 -2.42 -6.25
N SER A 98 -11.37 -1.74 -6.44
CA SER A 98 -11.45 -0.41 -7.04
C SER A 98 -10.73 0.68 -6.25
N ILE A 99 -10.49 0.51 -4.95
CA ILE A 99 -9.81 1.52 -4.13
C ILE A 99 -9.00 0.81 -3.04
N LEU A 100 -7.89 1.43 -2.60
CA LEU A 100 -7.04 0.97 -1.48
C LEU A 100 -7.84 0.55 -0.23
N HIS A 101 -8.94 1.25 0.06
CA HIS A 101 -9.82 0.92 1.19
C HIS A 101 -10.34 -0.51 1.06
N ASP A 102 -10.79 -0.90 -0.14
CA ASP A 102 -11.31 -2.24 -0.41
C ASP A 102 -10.21 -3.29 -0.27
N PHE A 103 -8.98 -2.96 -0.69
CA PHE A 103 -7.82 -3.84 -0.52
C PHE A 103 -7.43 -4.02 0.96
N LEU A 104 -7.38 -2.93 1.72
CA LEU A 104 -7.07 -2.96 3.15
C LEU A 104 -8.17 -3.65 3.95
N MET A 105 -9.44 -3.42 3.61
CA MET A 105 -10.58 -4.13 4.20
C MET A 105 -10.52 -5.62 3.88
N ALA A 106 -10.25 -5.99 2.63
CA ALA A 106 -10.07 -7.40 2.25
C ALA A 106 -8.92 -8.05 3.01
N ARG A 107 -7.84 -7.31 3.33
CA ARG A 107 -6.72 -7.83 4.12
C ARG A 107 -7.06 -7.92 5.62
N LEU A 108 -7.81 -6.97 6.16
CA LEU A 108 -8.37 -7.05 7.51
C LEU A 108 -9.33 -8.24 7.64
N ASP A 109 -10.16 -8.52 6.63
CA ASP A 109 -11.04 -9.68 6.58
C ASP A 109 -10.26 -11.01 6.65
N ARG A 110 -9.06 -11.07 6.08
CA ARG A 110 -8.16 -12.24 6.16
C ARG A 110 -7.61 -12.49 7.57
N LEU A 111 -7.66 -11.52 8.48
CA LEU A 111 -7.16 -11.67 9.86
C LEU A 111 -8.11 -12.43 10.79
N GLY A 112 -9.32 -12.78 10.35
CA GLY A 112 -10.30 -13.48 11.19
C GLY A 112 -10.60 -12.69 12.48
N GLY A 113 -10.52 -13.35 13.65
CA GLY A 113 -10.77 -12.70 14.95
C GLY A 113 -9.81 -11.55 15.30
N ALA A 114 -8.66 -11.43 14.63
CA ALA A 114 -7.75 -10.29 14.81
C ALA A 114 -8.21 -9.02 14.06
N LYS A 115 -9.22 -9.11 13.20
CA LYS A 115 -9.88 -7.95 12.58
C LYS A 115 -10.46 -7.01 13.63
N ASP A 116 -11.16 -7.55 14.62
CA ASP A 116 -11.83 -6.76 15.67
C ASP A 116 -10.80 -5.97 16.50
N VAL A 117 -9.65 -6.61 16.77
CA VAL A 117 -8.51 -5.96 17.46
C VAL A 117 -7.93 -4.83 16.63
N ALA A 118 -7.71 -5.05 15.32
CA ALA A 118 -7.21 -4.02 14.42
C ALA A 118 -8.18 -2.84 14.25
N GLN A 119 -9.49 -3.11 14.24
CA GLN A 119 -10.53 -2.07 14.19
C GLN A 119 -10.58 -1.27 15.49
N LEU A 120 -10.50 -1.92 16.65
CA LEU A 120 -10.40 -1.22 17.94
C LEU A 120 -9.13 -0.37 18.03
N ALA A 121 -8.01 -0.88 17.52
CA ALA A 121 -6.74 -0.13 17.49
C ALA A 121 -6.76 1.05 16.51
N SER A 122 -7.68 1.10 15.53
CA SER A 122 -7.75 2.21 14.56
C SER A 122 -8.14 3.56 15.18
N CYS A 123 -8.65 3.55 16.41
CA CYS A 123 -8.91 4.76 17.20
C CYS A 123 -7.62 5.36 17.82
N LEU A 124 -6.50 4.64 17.76
CA LEU A 124 -5.19 5.09 18.20
C LEU A 124 -4.47 5.66 16.97
N GLY A 125 -4.66 6.97 16.74
CA GLY A 125 -4.06 7.72 15.63
C GLY A 125 -2.57 7.94 15.77
#